data_AF-Q9RSD9-F1
#
_entry.id   AF-Q9RSD9-F1
#
_cell.length_a   1.000
_cell.length_b   1.000
_cell.length_c   1.000
_cell.angle_alpha   90.00
_cell.angle_beta   90.00
_cell.angle_gamma   90.00
#
_symmetry.space_group_name_H-M   'P 1'
#
loop_
_entity.id
_entity.type
_entity.pdbx_description
1 polymer ?
#
loop_
_entity_poly.entity_id
_entity_poly.type
_entity_poly.pdbx_seq_one_letter_code
_entity_poly.pdbx_strand_id
1 'polypeptide(L)'
;MTPDLSRQALQTIAAYLPIFGAPNFHFTDGASPVCPMADGSLHLLGYRYEEQVLNLVHTADQLGWIYQDEHFQWSEWLQTAQAQALRNDPAALAQATPRQLAQLLTVFARQERFCEGTQLAFWESGLLLGLLRRADVLARQGETSPLR
;
A
#
# COMPACT_ATOMS: atom_id res chain seq x y z
N MET A 1 -5.43 2.03 -17.95
CA MET A 1 -6.60 1.48 -17.22
C MET A 1 -7.07 2.53 -16.22
N THR A 2 -8.37 2.81 -16.15
CA THR A 2 -8.91 3.80 -15.21
C THR A 2 -9.17 3.11 -13.87
N PRO A 3 -8.77 3.70 -12.73
CA PRO A 3 -8.97 3.09 -11.41
C PRO A 3 -10.46 3.03 -11.08
N ASP A 4 -10.93 1.88 -10.59
CA ASP A 4 -12.27 1.77 -10.01
C ASP A 4 -12.26 2.42 -8.62
N LEU A 5 -12.81 3.63 -8.51
CA LEU A 5 -12.91 4.37 -7.24
C LEU A 5 -14.29 4.18 -6.58
N SER A 6 -15.04 3.15 -6.97
CA SER A 6 -16.34 2.83 -6.41
C SER A 6 -16.27 2.48 -4.92
N ARG A 7 -17.43 2.56 -4.27
CA ARG A 7 -17.59 2.07 -2.89
C ARG A 7 -17.16 0.61 -2.75
N GLN A 8 -17.50 -0.24 -3.73
CA GLN A 8 -17.14 -1.65 -3.71
C GLN A 8 -15.62 -1.83 -3.76
N ALA A 9 -14.92 -1.08 -4.61
CA ALA A 9 -13.45 -1.11 -4.65
C ALA A 9 -12.82 -0.67 -3.32
N LEU A 10 -13.34 0.41 -2.71
CA LEU A 10 -12.90 0.86 -1.39
C LEU A 10 -13.11 -0.21 -0.30
N GLN A 11 -14.26 -0.89 -0.31
CA GLN A 11 -14.55 -2.01 0.61
C GLN A 11 -13.59 -3.18 0.39
N THR A 12 -13.34 -3.54 -0.87
CA THR A 12 -12.41 -4.62 -1.23
C THR A 12 -10.99 -4.32 -0.74
N ILE A 13 -10.50 -3.09 -0.89
CA ILE A 13 -9.20 -2.68 -0.34
C ILE A 13 -9.24 -2.67 1.20
N ALA A 14 -10.28 -2.09 1.80
CA ALA A 14 -10.44 -2.01 3.25
C ALA A 14 -10.51 -3.38 3.95
N ALA A 15 -10.94 -4.44 3.25
CA ALA A 15 -11.04 -5.79 3.79
C ALA A 15 -9.70 -6.37 4.28
N TYR A 16 -8.56 -5.81 3.83
CA TYR A 16 -7.22 -6.20 4.32
C TYR A 16 -6.87 -5.60 5.69
N LEU A 17 -7.60 -4.57 6.15
CA LEU A 17 -7.36 -3.93 7.45
C LEU A 17 -7.39 -4.90 8.64
N PRO A 18 -8.43 -5.74 8.84
CA PRO A 18 -8.44 -6.70 9.94
C PRO A 18 -7.35 -7.78 9.82
N ILE A 19 -6.87 -8.08 8.61
CA ILE A 19 -5.80 -9.05 8.38
C ILE A 19 -4.47 -8.46 8.85
N PHE A 20 -4.09 -7.30 8.31
CA PHE A 20 -2.79 -6.68 8.62
C PHE A 20 -2.72 -6.03 10.00
N GLY A 21 -3.88 -5.75 10.61
CA GLY A 21 -3.98 -5.26 11.98
C GLY A 21 -4.08 -6.36 13.03
N ALA A 22 -4.11 -7.64 12.65
CA ALA A 22 -4.19 -8.73 13.60
C ALA A 22 -2.88 -8.84 14.42
N PRO A 23 -2.96 -9.09 15.74
CA PRO A 23 -1.78 -9.09 16.62
C PRO A 23 -0.77 -10.20 16.30
N ASN A 24 -1.20 -11.24 15.60
CA ASN A 24 -0.39 -12.38 15.17
C ASN A 24 -0.07 -12.36 13.67
N PHE A 25 -0.38 -11.27 12.97
CA PHE A 25 -0.01 -11.13 11.57
C PHE A 25 1.47 -10.77 11.44
N HIS A 26 2.16 -11.45 10.55
CA HIS A 26 3.53 -11.15 10.14
C HIS A 26 3.50 -10.63 8.70
N PHE A 27 4.28 -9.59 8.40
CA PHE A 27 4.31 -9.03 7.05
C PHE A 27 5.24 -9.82 6.11
N THR A 28 6.24 -10.50 6.70
CA THR A 28 7.20 -11.38 6.02
C THR A 28 7.14 -12.78 6.61
N ASP A 29 7.68 -13.76 5.88
CA ASP A 29 7.77 -15.15 6.34
C ASP A 29 8.83 -15.39 7.44
N GLY A 30 9.50 -14.33 7.89
CA GLY A 30 10.55 -14.36 8.90
C GLY A 30 11.92 -14.85 8.42
N ALA A 31 12.08 -15.21 7.13
CA ALA A 31 13.36 -15.59 6.57
C ALA A 31 14.31 -14.38 6.54
N SER A 32 15.60 -14.63 6.84
CA SER A 32 16.63 -13.60 6.71
C SER A 32 16.75 -13.19 5.24
N PRO A 33 16.73 -11.88 4.94
CA PRO A 33 16.92 -11.39 3.57
C PRO A 33 18.37 -11.54 3.09
N VAL A 34 19.27 -11.99 3.96
CA VAL A 34 20.67 -12.24 3.65
C VAL A 34 21.11 -13.63 4.11
N CYS A 35 21.99 -14.25 3.33
CA CYS A 35 22.64 -15.50 3.65
C CYS A 35 24.17 -15.29 3.74
N PRO A 36 24.79 -15.48 4.92
CA PRO A 36 26.24 -15.44 5.05
C PRO A 36 26.89 -16.61 4.30
N MET A 37 27.93 -16.29 3.53
CA MET A 37 28.73 -17.27 2.79
C MET A 37 29.99 -17.64 3.57
N ALA A 38 30.58 -18.81 3.28
CA ALA A 38 31.77 -19.32 3.96
C ALA A 38 33.02 -18.42 3.80
N ASP A 39 33.05 -17.59 2.76
CA ASP A 39 34.11 -16.61 2.47
C ASP A 39 33.91 -15.25 3.18
N GLY A 40 32.87 -15.12 4.00
CA GLY A 40 32.52 -13.88 4.71
C GLY A 40 31.71 -12.88 3.89
N SER A 41 31.40 -13.18 2.63
CA SER A 41 30.45 -12.38 1.83
C SER A 41 29.00 -12.63 2.25
N LEU A 42 28.10 -11.73 1.86
CA LEU A 42 26.66 -11.85 2.08
C LEU A 42 25.95 -11.99 0.73
N HIS A 43 25.14 -13.04 0.58
CA HIS A 43 24.21 -13.17 -0.54
C HIS A 43 22.88 -12.51 -0.16
N LEU A 44 22.44 -11.52 -0.94
CA LEU A 44 21.15 -10.87 -0.79
C LEU A 44 20.06 -11.76 -1.41
N LEU A 45 19.27 -12.41 -0.56
CA LEU A 45 18.12 -13.25 -0.95
C LEU A 45 16.83 -12.44 -1.09
N GLY A 46 16.76 -11.38 -0.28
CA GLY A 46 15.65 -10.46 -0.26
C GLY A 46 14.51 -10.81 0.68
N TYR A 47 13.59 -9.86 0.85
CA TYR A 47 12.42 -10.07 1.71
C TYR A 47 11.39 -10.96 1.03
N ARG A 48 10.87 -11.94 1.79
CA ARG A 48 9.77 -12.78 1.37
C ARG A 48 8.51 -12.37 2.13
N TYR A 49 7.55 -11.84 1.39
CA TYR A 49 6.29 -11.33 1.94
C TYR A 49 5.26 -12.45 2.10
N GLU A 50 4.40 -12.30 3.10
CA GLU A 50 3.26 -13.19 3.29
C GLU A 50 2.26 -13.13 2.12
N GLU A 51 1.53 -14.22 1.90
CA GLU A 51 0.59 -14.35 0.77
C GLU A 51 -0.43 -13.20 0.74
N GLN A 52 -0.87 -12.74 1.90
CA GLN A 52 -1.86 -11.65 2.03
C GLN A 52 -1.33 -10.31 1.49
N VAL A 53 -0.01 -10.07 1.56
CA VAL A 53 0.63 -8.87 0.98
C VAL A 53 0.57 -8.93 -0.54
N LEU A 54 0.89 -10.11 -1.11
CA LEU A 54 0.81 -10.35 -2.55
C LEU A 54 -0.64 -10.24 -3.05
N ASN A 55 -1.60 -10.75 -2.29
CA ASN A 55 -3.02 -10.67 -2.58
C ASN A 55 -3.52 -9.22 -2.58
N LEU A 56 -3.06 -8.35 -1.66
CA LEU A 56 -3.38 -6.93 -1.70
C LEU A 56 -2.87 -6.29 -3.00
N VAL A 57 -1.62 -6.53 -3.38
CA VAL A 57 -1.03 -5.97 -4.61
C VAL A 57 -1.81 -6.44 -5.84
N HIS A 58 -2.13 -7.73 -5.91
CA HIS A 58 -2.93 -8.31 -7.00
C HIS A 58 -4.33 -7.69 -7.06
N THR A 59 -5.00 -7.56 -5.91
CA THR A 59 -6.33 -6.95 -5.81
C THR A 59 -6.30 -5.49 -6.26
N ALA A 60 -5.29 -4.73 -5.82
CA ALA A 60 -5.12 -3.33 -6.23
C ALA A 60 -4.87 -3.22 -7.75
N ASP A 61 -4.11 -4.13 -8.35
CA ASP A 61 -3.88 -4.17 -9.80
C ASP A 61 -5.18 -4.48 -10.56
N GLN A 62 -5.96 -5.47 -10.12
CA GLN A 62 -7.26 -5.82 -10.70
C GLN A 62 -8.27 -4.66 -10.65
N LEU A 63 -8.27 -3.87 -9.57
CA LEU A 63 -9.10 -2.67 -9.44
C LEU A 63 -8.55 -1.46 -10.21
N GLY A 64 -7.36 -1.57 -10.81
CA GLY A 64 -6.67 -0.48 -11.50
C GLY A 64 -6.11 0.60 -10.57
N TRP A 65 -5.91 0.29 -9.30
CA TRP A 65 -5.30 1.17 -8.31
C TRP A 65 -3.78 1.19 -8.39
N ILE A 66 -3.17 0.25 -9.12
CA ILE A 66 -1.77 0.31 -9.50
C ILE A 66 -1.67 0.98 -10.87
N TYR A 67 -1.32 2.26 -10.89
CA TYR A 67 -1.20 2.99 -12.14
C TYR A 67 -0.03 2.46 -12.98
N GLN A 68 -0.41 1.91 -14.13
CA GLN A 68 0.51 1.50 -15.19
C GLN A 68 0.70 2.58 -16.27
N ASP A 69 -0.10 3.63 -16.21
CA ASP A 69 -0.09 4.76 -17.14
C ASP A 69 1.22 5.55 -17.05
N GLU A 70 1.81 5.87 -18.19
CA GLU A 70 2.98 6.75 -18.33
C GLU A 70 2.67 8.20 -17.93
N HIS A 71 1.39 8.60 -17.85
CA HIS A 71 1.01 9.93 -17.39
C HIS A 71 1.15 10.11 -15.87
N PHE A 72 1.18 9.03 -15.07
CA PHE A 72 1.44 9.12 -13.65
C PHE A 72 2.90 8.72 -13.33
N GLN A 73 3.77 9.73 -13.34
CA GLN A 73 5.17 9.61 -12.93
C GLN A 73 5.26 9.47 -11.41
N TRP A 74 4.99 8.28 -10.89
CA TRP A 74 4.89 8.01 -9.44
C TRP A 74 6.17 8.40 -8.67
N SER A 75 7.34 8.25 -9.27
CA SER A 75 8.64 8.60 -8.66
C SER A 75 8.80 10.11 -8.49
N GLU A 76 8.36 10.89 -9.48
CA GLU A 76 8.34 12.36 -9.42
C GLU A 76 7.25 12.85 -8.45
N TRP A 77 6.05 12.25 -8.53
CA TRP A 77 4.95 12.57 -7.62
C TRP A 77 5.36 12.37 -6.16
N LEU A 78 6.16 11.34 -5.86
CA LEU A 78 6.65 11.07 -4.51
C LEU A 78 7.49 12.21 -3.91
N GLN A 79 8.11 13.03 -4.76
CA GLN A 79 8.89 14.20 -4.35
C GLN A 79 8.03 15.44 -4.05
N THR A 80 6.73 15.38 -4.36
CA THR A 80 5.82 16.53 -4.14
C THR A 80 5.46 16.69 -2.67
N ALA A 81 5.16 17.92 -2.25
CA ALA A 81 4.69 18.22 -0.91
C ALA A 81 3.40 17.44 -0.56
N GLN A 82 2.53 17.19 -1.54
CA GLN A 82 1.32 16.39 -1.34
C GLN A 82 1.66 14.94 -0.96
N ALA A 83 2.52 14.28 -1.73
CA ALA A 83 2.90 12.89 -1.44
C ALA A 83 3.65 12.76 -0.11
N GLN A 84 4.52 13.73 0.20
CA GLN A 84 5.22 13.77 1.48
C GLN A 84 4.26 13.97 2.65
N ALA A 85 3.28 14.87 2.54
CA ALA A 85 2.25 15.05 3.57
C ALA A 85 1.43 13.76 3.75
N LEU A 86 0.98 13.15 2.67
CA LEU A 86 0.22 11.88 2.73
C LEU A 86 1.01 10.72 3.38
N ARG A 87 2.34 10.69 3.22
CA ARG A 87 3.20 9.66 3.82
C ARG A 87 3.58 9.93 5.27
N ASN A 88 3.81 11.19 5.62
CA ASN A 88 4.45 11.57 6.87
C ASN A 88 3.50 12.22 7.89
N ASP A 89 2.33 12.70 7.46
CA ASP A 89 1.33 13.33 8.32
C ASP A 89 0.04 12.47 8.38
N PRO A 90 -0.22 11.79 9.52
CA PRO A 90 -1.44 11.02 9.72
C PRO A 90 -2.73 11.83 9.52
N ALA A 91 -2.72 13.14 9.81
CA ALA A 91 -3.89 14.00 9.62
C ALA A 91 -4.16 14.24 8.13
N ALA A 92 -3.12 14.46 7.33
CA ALA A 92 -3.24 14.56 5.89
C ALA A 92 -3.75 13.24 5.27
N LEU A 93 -3.22 12.09 5.72
CA LEU A 93 -3.68 10.79 5.27
C LEU A 93 -5.16 10.53 5.62
N ALA A 94 -5.59 10.94 6.82
CA ALA A 94 -6.98 10.80 7.26
C ALA A 94 -7.99 11.59 6.39
N GLN A 95 -7.52 12.60 5.65
CA GLN A 95 -8.33 13.39 4.71
C GLN A 95 -8.15 12.96 3.25
N ALA A 96 -7.27 12.00 2.98
CA ALA A 96 -6.95 11.58 1.62
C ALA A 96 -8.19 11.11 0.84
N THR A 97 -8.22 11.41 -0.46
CA THR A 97 -9.25 10.98 -1.40
C THR A 97 -8.97 9.56 -1.92
N PRO A 98 -9.96 8.84 -2.48
CA PRO A 98 -9.73 7.52 -3.08
C PRO A 98 -8.59 7.51 -4.11
N ARG A 99 -8.49 8.57 -4.92
CA ARG A 99 -7.41 8.73 -5.91
C ARG A 99 -6.03 8.79 -5.25
N GLN A 100 -5.91 9.54 -4.15
CA GLN A 100 -4.64 9.63 -3.42
C GLN A 100 -4.27 8.31 -2.75
N LEU A 101 -5.25 7.52 -2.29
CA LEU A 101 -4.98 6.17 -1.79
C LEU A 101 -4.46 5.25 -2.90
N ALA A 102 -5.06 5.31 -4.10
CA ALA A 102 -4.57 4.56 -5.27
C ALA A 102 -3.13 4.99 -5.67
N GLN A 103 -2.82 6.29 -5.61
CA GLN A 103 -1.46 6.78 -5.84
C GLN A 103 -0.46 6.22 -4.81
N LEU A 104 -0.81 6.20 -3.53
CA LEU A 104 0.03 5.60 -2.48
C LEU A 104 0.19 4.08 -2.67
N LEU A 105 -0.88 3.35 -3.04
CA LEU A 105 -0.81 1.92 -3.34
C LEU A 105 0.03 1.63 -4.58
N THR A 106 0.01 2.52 -5.58
CA THR A 106 0.93 2.44 -6.72
C THR A 106 2.38 2.53 -6.25
N VAL A 107 2.71 3.45 -5.35
CA VAL A 107 4.07 3.56 -4.78
C VAL A 107 4.41 2.30 -3.99
N PHE A 108 3.53 1.83 -3.11
CA PHE A 108 3.71 0.59 -2.35
C PHE A 108 4.02 -0.62 -3.24
N ALA A 109 3.28 -0.80 -4.34
CA ALA A 109 3.49 -1.93 -5.26
C ALA A 109 4.73 -1.78 -6.15
N ARG A 110 5.03 -0.56 -6.63
CA ARG A 110 6.08 -0.33 -7.62
C ARG A 110 7.44 -0.09 -6.99
N GLN A 111 7.52 0.59 -5.84
CA GLN A 111 8.79 0.97 -5.22
C GLN A 111 9.61 -0.26 -4.80
N GLU A 112 8.93 -1.36 -4.43
CA GLU A 112 9.57 -2.63 -4.05
C GLU A 112 10.45 -3.22 -5.15
N ARG A 113 10.11 -2.97 -6.42
CA ARG A 113 10.89 -3.46 -7.57
C ARG A 113 12.22 -2.73 -7.75
N PHE A 114 12.41 -1.61 -7.06
CA PHE A 114 13.60 -0.74 -7.17
C PHE A 114 14.35 -0.61 -5.85
N CYS A 115 13.65 -0.70 -4.73
CA CYS A 115 14.21 -0.60 -3.40
C CYS A 115 13.55 -1.69 -2.54
N GLU A 116 14.34 -2.70 -2.23
CA GLU A 116 13.91 -3.83 -1.44
C GLU A 116 13.55 -3.43 0.00
N GLY A 117 12.46 -4.00 0.53
CA GLY A 117 11.99 -3.75 1.88
C GLY A 117 11.08 -2.52 2.02
N THR A 118 10.72 -1.86 0.92
CA THR A 118 9.83 -0.70 0.98
C THR A 118 8.40 -1.05 1.37
N GLN A 119 7.88 -2.22 0.97
CA GLN A 119 6.56 -2.68 1.44
C GLN A 119 6.58 -2.94 2.94
N LEU A 120 7.65 -3.57 3.44
CA LEU A 120 7.85 -3.77 4.88
C LEU A 120 7.88 -2.42 5.62
N ALA A 121 8.64 -1.45 5.12
CA ALA A 121 8.72 -0.11 5.71
C ALA A 121 7.35 0.62 5.73
N PHE A 122 6.52 0.43 4.70
CA PHE A 122 5.14 0.95 4.67
C PHE A 122 4.27 0.36 5.78
N TRP A 123 4.45 -0.92 6.10
CA TRP A 123 3.72 -1.57 7.17
C TRP A 123 4.27 -1.18 8.55
N GLU A 124 5.58 -1.23 8.75
CA GLU A 124 6.23 -0.88 10.03
C GLU A 124 6.00 0.57 10.44
N SER A 125 5.98 1.50 9.49
CA SER A 125 5.62 2.91 9.75
C SER A 125 4.14 3.12 10.06
N GLY A 126 3.30 2.10 9.86
CA GLY A 126 1.85 2.18 9.99
C GLY A 126 1.15 2.88 8.81
N LEU A 127 1.89 3.33 7.80
CA LEU A 127 1.33 4.00 6.61
C LEU A 127 0.33 3.11 5.87
N LEU A 128 0.66 1.83 5.68
CA LEU A 128 -0.25 0.86 5.05
C LEU A 128 -1.55 0.71 5.85
N LEU A 129 -1.46 0.57 7.17
CA LEU A 129 -2.65 0.48 8.03
C LEU A 129 -3.46 1.78 8.02
N GLY A 130 -2.81 2.94 8.00
CA GLY A 130 -3.47 4.23 7.86
C GLY A 130 -4.24 4.36 6.55
N LEU A 131 -3.66 3.91 5.45
CA LEU A 131 -4.29 3.87 4.13
C LEU A 131 -5.54 2.97 4.14
N LEU A 132 -5.43 1.76 4.69
CA LEU A 132 -6.53 0.80 4.76
C LEU A 132 -7.67 1.30 5.65
N ARG A 133 -7.34 1.94 6.79
CA ARG A 133 -8.33 2.63 7.64
C ARG A 133 -9.04 3.75 6.89
N ARG A 134 -8.31 4.54 6.10
CA ARG A 134 -8.92 5.61 5.32
C ARG A 134 -9.84 5.05 4.23
N ALA A 135 -9.46 3.96 3.57
CA ALA A 135 -10.33 3.26 2.62
C ALA A 135 -11.62 2.77 3.29
N ASP A 136 -11.54 2.20 4.50
CA ASP A 136 -12.72 1.78 5.29
C ASP A 136 -13.64 2.96 5.63
N VAL A 137 -13.08 4.09 6.07
CA VAL A 137 -13.87 5.31 6.34
C VAL A 137 -14.59 5.80 5.08
N LEU A 138 -13.90 5.89 3.95
CA LEU A 138 -14.49 6.34 2.68
C LEU A 138 -15.59 5.37 2.18
N ALA A 139 -15.40 4.06 2.36
CA ALA A 139 -16.39 3.04 2.02
C ALA A 139 -17.68 3.18 2.85
N ARG A 140 -17.60 3.60 4.11
CA ARG A 140 -18.74 3.83 4.99
C ARG A 140 -19.41 5.18 4.75
N GLN A 141 -18.63 6.23 4.47
CA GLN A 141 -19.16 7.57 4.16
C GLN A 141 -20.02 7.61 2.89
N GLY A 142 -19.81 6.68 1.97
CA GLY A 142 -20.69 6.46 0.82
C GLY A 142 -22.12 5.99 1.16
N GLU A 143 -22.44 5.67 2.44
CA GLU A 143 -23.82 5.36 2.89
C GLU A 143 -24.66 6.61 3.19
N THR A 144 -24.04 7.76 3.44
CA THR A 144 -24.72 9.02 3.78
C THR A 144 -24.82 9.96 2.58
N SER A 145 -25.49 9.52 1.53
CA SER A 145 -26.13 10.44 0.58
C SER A 145 -27.62 10.14 0.54
N PRO A 146 -28.44 10.80 1.37
CA PRO A 146 -29.85 10.93 1.05
C PRO A 146 -29.93 11.92 -0.12
N LEU A 147 -30.46 11.46 -1.25
CA LEU A 147 -31.11 12.25 -2.30
C LEU A 147 -30.92 13.78 -2.21
N ARG A 148 -30.13 14.36 -3.12
CA ARG A 148 -30.50 15.55 -3.93
C ARG A 148 -29.40 15.94 -4.91
#